data_AF-A0A347VU35-F1
#
_entry.id   AF-A0A347VU35-F1
#
_cell.length_a   1.000
_cell.length_b   1.000
_cell.length_c   1.000
_cell.angle_alpha   90.00
_cell.angle_beta   90.00
_cell.angle_gamma   90.00
#
_symmetry.space_group_name_H-M   'P 1'
#
loop_
_entity.id
_entity.type
_entity.pdbx_description
1 polymer ?
#
loop_
_entity_poly.entity_id
_entity_poly.type
_entity_poly.pdbx_seq_one_letter_code
_entity_poly.pdbx_strand_id
1 'polypeptide(L)'
;MFSLLELRFLGADSILKSRFINAQNLKENDITKMVIENLHNYLNGETPKYDVPLKPCGADFFKRVWVSVQGIPYGQTRSYKDIAKSISYPKASRAVGVANHKNPILIFIPCHRVIGSNNKLTGYACGLELKTKLLEIEGVKVDKKNLSVESIESNLPKLAFKGIK
;
A
#
# COMPACT_ATOMS: atom_id res chain seq x y z
N MET A 1 9.98 -11.03 -18.27
CA MET A 1 10.93 -10.28 -17.43
C MET A 1 10.33 -8.91 -17.15
N PHE A 2 9.97 -8.59 -15.90
CA PHE A 2 9.52 -7.23 -15.53
C PHE A 2 10.60 -6.25 -15.94
N SER A 3 10.34 -5.43 -16.96
CA SER A 3 11.37 -4.52 -17.43
C SER A 3 11.55 -3.44 -16.36
N LEU A 4 12.80 -3.08 -16.06
CA LEU A 4 13.12 -1.91 -15.23
C LEU A 4 12.50 -0.60 -15.78
N LEU A 5 11.94 -0.63 -16.99
CA LEU A 5 11.22 0.45 -17.64
C LEU A 5 9.87 0.78 -16.95
N GLU A 6 9.14 -0.22 -16.47
CA GLU A 6 7.87 0.00 -15.76
C GLU A 6 8.09 0.60 -14.36
N LEU A 7 9.20 0.25 -13.70
CA LEU A 7 9.60 0.84 -12.43
C LEU A 7 10.07 2.30 -12.60
N ARG A 8 10.70 2.64 -13.73
CA ARG A 8 11.01 4.02 -14.12
C ARG A 8 9.75 4.88 -14.24
N PHE A 9 8.64 4.32 -14.75
CA PHE A 9 7.36 5.03 -14.91
C PHE A 9 6.85 5.62 -13.58
N LEU A 10 7.15 4.94 -12.47
CA LEU A 10 6.75 5.34 -11.13
C LEU A 10 7.70 6.34 -10.45
N GLY A 11 8.87 6.66 -11.04
CA GLY A 11 9.81 7.65 -10.51
C GLY A 11 10.45 7.29 -9.16
N ALA A 12 10.31 6.04 -8.69
CA ALA A 12 10.81 5.58 -7.40
C ALA A 12 12.07 4.69 -7.50
N ASP A 13 12.83 4.87 -8.58
CA ASP A 13 13.93 4.00 -8.99
C ASP A 13 14.93 3.71 -7.88
N SER A 14 15.39 4.70 -7.11
CA SER A 14 16.43 4.49 -6.09
C SER A 14 15.93 3.71 -4.86
N ILE A 15 14.70 3.98 -4.41
CA ILE A 15 14.11 3.37 -3.21
C ILE A 15 13.57 1.98 -3.53
N LEU A 16 12.94 1.81 -4.69
CA LEU A 16 12.51 0.49 -5.14
C LEU A 16 13.73 -0.38 -5.46
N LYS A 17 14.74 0.12 -6.19
CA LYS A 17 15.97 -0.65 -6.44
C LYS A 17 16.60 -1.10 -5.14
N SER A 18 16.83 -0.22 -4.15
CA SER A 18 17.46 -0.63 -2.89
C SER A 18 16.69 -1.71 -2.12
N ARG A 19 15.36 -1.75 -2.24
CA ARG A 19 14.51 -2.81 -1.68
C ARG A 19 14.46 -4.09 -2.54
N PHE A 20 14.70 -3.98 -3.85
CA PHE A 20 14.71 -5.09 -4.81
C PHE A 20 16.13 -5.62 -5.15
N ILE A 21 17.22 -5.06 -4.58
CA ILE A 21 18.62 -5.49 -4.85
C ILE A 21 18.82 -7.00 -4.65
N ASN A 22 18.06 -7.64 -3.75
CA ASN A 22 18.16 -9.08 -3.50
C ASN A 22 17.32 -9.97 -4.44
N ALA A 23 16.61 -9.41 -5.42
CA ALA A 23 15.75 -10.17 -6.32
C ALA A 23 16.49 -10.83 -7.50
N GLN A 24 17.75 -10.44 -7.75
CA GLN A 24 18.51 -10.86 -8.95
C GLN A 24 18.80 -12.36 -9.03
N ASN A 25 18.66 -13.09 -7.91
CA ASN A 25 18.90 -14.55 -7.83
C ASN A 25 17.63 -15.37 -7.56
N LEU A 26 16.43 -14.76 -7.66
CA LEU A 26 15.18 -15.50 -7.48
C LEU A 26 14.90 -16.34 -8.73
N LYS A 27 14.81 -17.66 -8.56
CA LYS A 27 14.31 -18.54 -9.63
C LYS A 27 12.84 -18.25 -9.86
N GLU A 28 12.50 -18.03 -11.12
CA GLU A 28 11.12 -17.89 -11.55
C GLU A 28 10.33 -19.15 -11.19
N ASN A 29 9.21 -18.96 -10.52
CA ASN A 29 8.21 -19.96 -10.19
C ASN A 29 6.79 -19.40 -10.41
N ASP A 30 5.78 -20.24 -10.23
CA ASP A 30 4.39 -19.85 -10.51
C ASP A 30 3.92 -18.67 -9.65
N ILE A 31 4.39 -18.57 -8.41
CA ILE A 31 4.07 -17.44 -7.51
C ILE A 31 4.69 -16.15 -8.06
N THR A 32 5.95 -16.17 -8.48
CA THR A 32 6.61 -14.97 -9.05
C THR A 32 5.96 -14.52 -10.35
N LYS A 33 5.50 -15.45 -11.21
CA LYS A 33 4.76 -15.14 -12.43
C LYS A 33 3.42 -14.48 -12.12
N MET A 34 2.68 -15.05 -11.15
CA MET A 34 1.40 -14.49 -10.69
C MET A 34 1.57 -13.08 -10.09
N VAL A 35 2.62 -12.85 -9.29
CA VAL A 35 2.94 -11.54 -8.72
C VAL A 35 3.24 -10.52 -9.83
N ILE A 36 4.03 -10.93 -10.82
CA ILE A 36 4.37 -10.16 -12.01
C ILE A 36 3.08 -9.76 -12.76
N GLU A 37 2.25 -10.74 -13.13
CA GLU A 37 1.00 -10.50 -13.86
C GLU A 37 0.07 -9.55 -13.09
N ASN A 38 -0.15 -9.80 -11.79
CA ASN A 38 -0.98 -8.95 -10.96
C ASN A 38 -0.45 -7.51 -10.86
N LEU A 39 0.87 -7.33 -10.78
CA LEU A 39 1.47 -6.01 -10.72
C LEU A 39 1.32 -5.28 -12.06
N HIS A 40 1.50 -5.98 -13.19
CA HIS A 40 1.31 -5.41 -14.52
C HIS A 40 -0.14 -4.94 -14.72
N ASN A 41 -1.11 -5.79 -14.37
CA ASN A 41 -2.53 -5.45 -14.45
C ASN A 41 -2.86 -4.25 -13.55
N TYR A 42 -2.35 -4.24 -12.31
CA TYR A 42 -2.51 -3.11 -11.40
C TYR A 42 -1.98 -1.80 -11.98
N LEU A 43 -0.76 -1.79 -12.55
CA LEU A 43 -0.16 -0.59 -13.12
C LEU A 43 -0.89 -0.07 -14.37
N ASN A 44 -1.61 -0.95 -15.06
CA ASN A 44 -2.50 -0.59 -16.17
C ASN A 44 -3.90 -0.14 -15.73
N GLY A 45 -4.16 -0.01 -14.42
CA GLY A 45 -5.44 0.45 -13.89
C GLY A 45 -6.50 -0.66 -13.79
N GLU A 46 -6.12 -1.92 -13.98
CA GLU A 46 -7.02 -3.05 -13.77
C GLU A 46 -7.08 -3.42 -12.28
N THR A 47 -8.20 -4.01 -11.86
CA THR A 47 -8.32 -4.51 -10.48
C THR A 47 -7.47 -5.77 -10.32
N PRO A 48 -6.43 -5.76 -9.47
CA PRO A 48 -5.56 -6.92 -9.32
C PRO A 48 -6.23 -8.03 -8.51
N LYS A 49 -5.81 -9.28 -8.76
CA LYS A 49 -6.20 -10.41 -7.91
C LYS A 49 -5.30 -10.44 -6.68
N TYR A 50 -5.87 -10.21 -5.50
CA TYR A 50 -5.10 -10.18 -4.24
C TYR A 50 -4.83 -11.56 -3.63
N ASP A 51 -4.98 -12.65 -4.39
CA ASP A 51 -4.73 -14.01 -3.92
C ASP A 51 -3.23 -14.38 -4.01
N VAL A 52 -2.40 -13.54 -3.42
CA VAL A 52 -0.96 -13.77 -3.32
C VAL A 52 -0.63 -14.14 -1.87
N PRO A 53 0.06 -15.27 -1.60
CA PRO A 53 0.44 -15.64 -0.24
C PRO A 53 1.54 -14.69 0.27
N LEU A 54 1.16 -13.76 1.15
CA LEU A 54 2.09 -12.78 1.74
C LEU A 54 2.46 -13.16 3.18
N LYS A 55 3.75 -13.17 3.49
CA LYS A 55 4.28 -13.43 4.84
C LYS A 55 5.26 -12.34 5.27
N PRO A 56 4.76 -11.11 5.60
CA PRO A 56 5.64 -10.02 5.98
C PRO A 56 6.30 -10.29 7.36
N CYS A 57 7.62 -10.05 7.45
CA CYS A 57 8.38 -10.21 8.68
C CYS A 57 8.50 -8.87 9.43
N GLY A 58 8.32 -8.88 10.75
CA GLY A 58 8.41 -7.69 11.59
C GLY A 58 7.84 -7.89 13.00
N ALA A 59 7.83 -6.81 13.79
CA ALA A 59 7.20 -6.79 15.11
C ALA A 59 5.68 -7.05 15.00
N ASP A 60 5.08 -7.63 16.04
CA ASP A 60 3.67 -8.04 15.98
C ASP A 60 2.70 -6.86 15.81
N PHE A 61 3.04 -5.70 16.40
CA PHE A 61 2.29 -4.46 16.13
C PHE A 61 2.31 -4.09 14.64
N PHE A 62 3.46 -4.25 13.96
CA PHE A 62 3.57 -3.92 12.53
C PHE A 62 2.78 -4.90 11.69
N LYS A 63 2.88 -6.21 11.97
CA LYS A 63 2.06 -7.24 11.30
C LYS A 63 0.58 -6.93 11.42
N ARG A 64 0.11 -6.52 12.60
CA ARG A 64 -1.30 -6.12 12.81
C ARG A 64 -1.68 -4.92 11.95
N VAL A 65 -0.84 -3.89 11.90
CA VAL A 65 -1.07 -2.74 11.01
C VAL A 65 -1.13 -3.18 9.54
N TRP A 66 -0.17 -3.99 9.08
CA TRP A 66 -0.11 -4.43 7.69
C TRP A 66 -1.32 -5.25 7.27
N VAL A 67 -1.82 -6.15 8.12
CA VAL A 67 -3.07 -6.88 7.87
C VAL A 67 -4.26 -5.95 7.81
N SER A 68 -4.35 -4.96 8.70
CA SER A 68 -5.42 -3.97 8.60
C SER A 68 -5.33 -3.11 7.33
N VAL A 69 -4.12 -2.82 6.84
CA VAL A 69 -3.90 -2.05 5.62
C VAL A 69 -4.23 -2.88 4.37
N GLN A 70 -3.91 -4.18 4.36
CA GLN A 70 -4.34 -5.11 3.29
C GLN A 70 -5.85 -5.17 3.13
N GLY A 71 -6.61 -4.97 4.20
CA GLY A 71 -8.07 -4.94 4.15
C GLY A 71 -8.68 -3.70 3.49
N ILE A 72 -7.88 -2.69 3.10
CA ILE A 72 -8.39 -1.48 2.43
C ILE A 72 -8.67 -1.82 0.96
N PRO A 73 -9.93 -1.73 0.47
CA PRO A 73 -10.26 -2.06 -0.92
C PRO A 73 -9.54 -1.16 -1.94
N TYR A 74 -9.38 -1.67 -3.16
CA TYR A 74 -8.88 -0.90 -4.30
C TYR A 74 -9.78 0.34 -4.54
N GLY A 75 -9.16 1.50 -4.80
CA GLY A 75 -9.87 2.76 -5.01
C GLY A 75 -10.40 3.41 -3.72
N GLN A 76 -10.08 2.85 -2.56
CA GLN A 76 -10.49 3.40 -1.27
C GLN A 76 -9.29 3.82 -0.42
N THR A 77 -9.52 4.77 0.47
CA THR A 77 -8.52 5.24 1.44
C THR A 77 -9.01 5.09 2.88
N ARG A 78 -8.06 5.04 3.83
CA ARG A 78 -8.35 5.09 5.27
C ARG A 78 -7.40 6.05 5.95
N SER A 79 -7.84 6.69 7.03
CA SER A 79 -6.91 7.50 7.82
C SER A 79 -6.03 6.64 8.72
N TYR A 80 -4.88 7.16 9.13
CA TYR A 80 -4.07 6.54 10.19
C TYR A 80 -4.88 6.29 11.47
N LYS A 81 -5.87 7.14 11.76
CA LYS A 81 -6.79 7.01 12.90
C LYS A 81 -7.73 5.82 12.73
N ASP A 82 -8.21 5.57 11.52
CA ASP A 82 -9.11 4.44 11.24
C ASP A 82 -8.38 3.11 11.41
N ILE A 83 -7.14 3.04 10.92
CA ILE A 83 -6.27 1.87 11.12
C ILE A 83 -5.94 1.69 12.61
N ALA A 84 -5.62 2.75 13.34
CA ALA A 84 -5.37 2.68 14.77
C ALA A 84 -6.59 2.13 15.54
N LYS A 85 -7.81 2.53 15.15
CA LYS A 85 -9.07 2.04 15.71
C LYS A 85 -9.33 0.57 15.35
N SER A 86 -9.11 0.16 14.09
CA SER A 86 -9.39 -1.21 13.64
C SER A 86 -8.51 -2.25 14.33
N ILE A 87 -7.31 -1.86 14.77
CA ILE A 87 -6.40 -2.73 15.51
C ILE A 87 -6.53 -2.63 17.04
N SER A 88 -7.57 -1.95 17.54
CA SER A 88 -7.83 -1.73 18.98
C SER A 88 -6.77 -0.88 19.72
N TYR A 89 -6.01 -0.05 18.99
CA TYR A 89 -5.06 0.91 19.56
C TYR A 89 -5.40 2.35 19.12
N PRO A 90 -6.55 2.92 19.50
CA PRO A 90 -7.09 4.17 18.92
C PRO A 90 -6.20 5.41 19.09
N LYS A 91 -5.25 5.40 20.03
CA LYS A 91 -4.28 6.48 20.27
C LYS A 91 -2.96 6.30 19.49
N ALA A 92 -2.81 5.22 18.71
CA ALA A 92 -1.54 4.82 18.10
C ALA A 92 -1.32 5.32 16.65
N SER A 93 -2.04 6.35 16.17
CA SER A 93 -1.94 6.83 14.78
C SER A 93 -0.50 7.12 14.32
N ARG A 94 0.34 7.69 15.20
CA ARG A 94 1.77 7.92 14.88
C ARG A 94 2.55 6.62 14.72
N ALA A 95 2.33 5.64 15.59
CA ALA A 95 2.96 4.32 15.51
C ALA A 95 2.48 3.54 14.26
N VAL A 96 1.21 3.68 13.89
CA VAL A 96 0.69 3.20 12.60
C VAL A 96 1.45 3.82 11.44
N GLY A 97 1.71 5.13 11.47
CA GLY A 97 2.53 5.81 10.46
C GLY A 97 3.93 5.20 10.30
N VAL A 98 4.60 4.88 11.40
CA VAL A 98 5.91 4.21 11.40
C VAL A 98 5.81 2.81 10.79
N ALA A 99 4.81 2.01 11.19
CA ALA A 99 4.58 0.68 10.64
C ALA A 99 4.27 0.73 9.13
N ASN A 100 3.48 1.71 8.70
CA ASN A 100 3.11 1.94 7.30
C ASN A 100 4.35 2.30 6.44
N HIS A 101 5.26 3.12 6.98
CA HIS A 101 6.53 3.45 6.33
C HIS A 101 7.47 2.24 6.20
N LYS A 102 7.44 1.36 7.21
CA LYS A 102 8.25 0.12 7.24
C LYS A 102 7.61 -1.06 6.48
N ASN A 103 6.55 -0.83 5.71
CA ASN A 103 5.94 -1.86 4.89
C ASN A 103 6.98 -2.52 3.94
N PRO A 104 7.23 -3.84 4.05
CA PRO A 104 8.20 -4.53 3.20
C PRO A 104 7.65 -4.93 1.83
N ILE A 105 6.33 -4.98 1.63
CA ILE A 105 5.70 -5.47 0.40
C ILE A 105 4.75 -4.40 -0.13
N LEU A 106 5.31 -3.41 -0.84
CA LEU A 106 4.56 -2.29 -1.40
C LEU A 106 3.52 -2.78 -2.43
N ILE A 107 2.48 -1.97 -2.66
CA ILE A 107 1.33 -2.26 -3.56
C ILE A 107 0.44 -3.40 -3.04
N PHE A 108 1.01 -4.58 -2.76
CA PHE A 108 0.27 -5.72 -2.20
C PHE A 108 -0.17 -5.51 -0.75
N ILE A 109 0.68 -4.87 0.09
CA ILE A 109 0.22 -4.18 1.29
C ILE A 109 0.05 -2.70 0.88
N PRO A 110 -1.19 -2.22 0.68
CA PRO A 110 -1.45 -0.96 0.00
C PRO A 110 -1.27 0.26 0.94
N CYS A 111 -0.05 0.47 1.43
CA CYS A 111 0.28 1.55 2.36
C CYS A 111 0.08 2.96 1.78
N HIS A 112 0.01 3.09 0.45
CA HIS A 112 -0.36 4.33 -0.23
C HIS A 112 -1.83 4.73 -0.04
N ARG A 113 -2.72 3.77 0.30
CA ARG A 113 -4.14 4.03 0.63
C ARG A 113 -4.35 4.64 2.02
N VAL A 114 -3.31 4.73 2.85
CA VAL A 114 -3.41 5.31 4.20
C VAL A 114 -3.06 6.80 4.18
N ILE A 115 -3.95 7.66 4.66
CA ILE A 115 -3.83 9.13 4.57
C ILE A 115 -4.06 9.83 5.92
N GLY A 116 -3.88 11.15 5.96
CA GLY A 116 -4.24 11.98 7.11
C GLY A 116 -5.77 12.05 7.30
N SER A 117 -6.22 12.24 8.55
CA SER A 117 -7.66 12.32 8.85
C SER A 117 -8.37 13.57 8.30
N ASN A 118 -7.61 14.53 7.77
CA ASN A 118 -8.08 15.72 7.07
C ASN A 118 -7.98 15.56 5.55
N ASN A 119 -8.04 14.32 5.05
CA ASN A 119 -7.86 13.94 3.66
C ASN A 119 -6.50 14.30 3.04
N LYS A 120 -5.52 14.75 3.84
CA LYS A 120 -4.20 15.10 3.32
C LYS A 120 -3.35 13.87 3.03
N LEU A 121 -2.69 13.90 1.88
CA LEU A 121 -1.61 12.99 1.55
C LEU A 121 -0.40 13.35 2.41
N THR A 122 -0.09 12.46 3.34
CA THR A 122 1.10 12.56 4.18
C THR A 122 1.78 11.21 4.23
N GLY A 123 3.11 11.21 4.29
CA GLY A 123 3.94 10.02 4.50
C GLY A 123 3.79 8.94 3.41
N TYR A 124 4.88 8.69 2.70
CA TYR A 124 5.04 7.47 1.90
C TYR A 124 6.52 7.16 1.79
N ALA A 125 6.88 5.89 1.97
CA ALA A 125 8.29 5.48 1.95
C ALA A 125 8.98 5.79 0.62
N CYS A 126 8.22 5.85 -0.48
CA CYS A 126 8.75 6.16 -1.81
C CYS A 126 8.35 7.56 -2.32
N GLY A 127 7.95 8.47 -1.42
CA GLY A 127 7.62 9.86 -1.78
C GLY A 127 6.15 10.10 -2.18
N LEU A 128 5.67 11.33 -1.99
CA LEU A 128 4.26 11.66 -2.23
C LEU A 128 3.87 11.61 -3.70
N GLU A 129 4.80 11.84 -4.62
CA GLU A 129 4.53 11.75 -6.06
C GLU A 129 4.08 10.35 -6.46
N LEU A 130 4.81 9.31 -6.03
CA LEU A 130 4.42 7.93 -6.32
C LEU A 130 3.11 7.58 -5.60
N LYS A 131 2.93 8.01 -4.35
CA LYS A 131 1.66 7.81 -3.63
C LYS A 131 0.47 8.34 -4.43
N THR A 132 0.60 9.56 -4.98
CA THR A 132 -0.42 10.18 -5.81
C THR A 132 -0.67 9.37 -7.07
N LYS A 133 0.36 8.98 -7.82
CA LYS A 133 0.20 8.17 -9.04
C LYS A 133 -0.53 6.86 -8.77
N LEU A 134 -0.18 6.15 -7.69
CA LEU A 134 -0.84 4.89 -7.31
C LEU A 134 -2.32 5.11 -6.96
N LEU A 135 -2.64 6.20 -6.25
CA LEU A 135 -4.03 6.55 -5.98
C LEU A 135 -4.81 6.89 -7.25
N GLU A 136 -4.20 7.61 -8.19
CA GLU A 136 -4.80 7.95 -9.48
C GLU A 136 -5.03 6.72 -10.37
N ILE A 137 -4.08 5.77 -10.39
CA ILE A 137 -4.26 4.45 -11.04
C ILE A 137 -5.50 3.75 -10.50
N GLU A 138 -5.76 3.87 -9.20
CA GLU A 138 -6.93 3.29 -8.55
C GLU A 138 -8.22 4.10 -8.71
N GLY A 139 -8.21 5.17 -9.50
CA GLY A 139 -9.36 6.04 -9.73
C GLY A 139 -9.68 7.02 -8.58
N VAL A 140 -8.78 7.16 -7.60
CA VAL A 140 -8.95 8.15 -6.53
C VAL A 140 -8.62 9.54 -7.06
N LYS A 141 -9.56 10.48 -6.91
CA LYS A 141 -9.35 11.87 -7.27
C LYS A 141 -8.42 12.56 -6.27
N VAL A 142 -7.26 13.00 -6.76
CA VAL A 142 -6.24 13.69 -5.95
C VAL A 142 -6.12 15.14 -6.39
N ASP A 143 -6.33 16.06 -5.45
CA ASP A 143 -5.93 17.45 -5.60
C ASP A 143 -4.42 17.57 -5.36
N LYS A 144 -3.66 17.62 -6.47
CA LYS A 144 -2.19 17.71 -6.45
C LYS A 144 -1.68 19.02 -5.85
N LYS A 145 -2.44 20.12 -5.99
CA LYS A 145 -2.05 21.43 -5.48
C LYS A 145 -2.11 21.45 -3.96
N ASN A 146 -3.14 20.83 -3.40
CA ASN A 146 -3.37 20.79 -1.95
C ASN A 146 -2.87 19.51 -1.27
N LEU A 147 -2.34 18.55 -2.03
CA LEU A 147 -1.94 17.22 -1.56
C LEU A 147 -3.05 16.58 -0.72
N SER A 148 -4.24 16.46 -1.31
CA SER A 148 -5.40 15.86 -0.65
C SER A 148 -6.20 14.97 -1.60
N VAL A 149 -6.92 14.00 -1.03
CA VAL A 149 -7.96 13.28 -1.76
C VAL A 149 -9.29 14.02 -1.64
N GLU A 150 -10.08 14.04 -2.71
CA GLU A 150 -11.48 14.43 -2.61
C GLU A 150 -12.21 13.35 -1.77
N SER A 151 -13.02 13.78 -0.80
CA SER A 151 -13.62 12.88 0.19
C SER A 151 -14.39 11.73 -0.48
N ILE A 152 -14.00 10.49 -0.18
CA ILE A 152 -14.79 9.29 -0.50
C ILE A 152 -15.40 8.78 0.83
N GLU A 153 -16.69 8.49 0.77
CA GLU A 153 -17.66 8.38 1.86
C GLU A 153 -17.20 7.68 3.15
N SER A 154 -17.60 8.29 4.27
CA SER A 154 -17.39 7.92 5.67
C SER A 154 -18.19 6.70 6.16
N ASN A 155 -18.86 5.95 5.27
CA ASN A 155 -19.77 4.86 5.62
C ASN A 155 -19.23 3.46 5.26
N LEU A 156 -17.92 3.29 5.36
CA LEU A 156 -17.33 1.99 5.06
C LEU A 156 -17.37 1.07 6.28
N PRO A 157 -17.70 -0.22 6.08
CA PRO A 157 -17.80 -1.18 7.18
C PRO A 157 -16.48 -1.20 7.96
N LYS A 158 -16.58 -1.38 9.29
CA LYS A 158 -15.41 -1.60 10.15
C LYS A 158 -14.51 -2.62 9.47
N LEU A 159 -13.23 -2.27 9.28
CA LEU A 159 -12.22 -3.21 8.84
C LEU A 159 -12.30 -4.42 9.79
N ALA A 160 -12.84 -5.53 9.30
CA ALA A 160 -12.92 -6.75 10.06
C ALA A 160 -11.50 -7.25 10.22
N PHE A 161 -10.96 -7.12 11.43
CA PHE A 161 -9.69 -7.72 11.78
C PHE A 161 -9.91 -9.24 11.80
N LYS A 162 -9.75 -9.92 10.66
CA LYS A 162 -9.62 -11.37 10.65
C LYS A 162 -8.29 -11.66 11.33
N GLY A 163 -8.37 -11.99 12.62
CA GLY A 163 -7.20 -12.26 13.45
C GLY A 163 -6.24 -13.19 12.72
N ILE A 164 -4.97 -12.79 12.68
CA ILE A 164 -3.87 -13.68 12.33
C ILE A 164 -3.89 -14.76 13.40
N LYS A 165 -4.32 -15.98 13.06
CA LYS A 165 -3.97 -17.17 13.83
C LYS A 165 -2.50 -17.49 13.59
#